data_AF-A0A4Q3KZL9-F1
#
_entry.id   AF-A0A4Q3KZL9-F1
#
_cell.length_a   1.000
_cell.length_b   1.000
_cell.length_c   1.000
_cell.angle_alpha   90.00
_cell.angle_beta   90.00
_cell.angle_gamma   90.00
#
_symmetry.space_group_name_H-M   'P 1'
#
loop_
_entity.id
_entity.type
_entity.pdbx_description
1 polymer ?
#
loop_
_entity_poly.entity_id
_entity_poly.type
_entity_poly.pdbx_seq_one_letter_code
_entity_poly.pdbx_strand_id
1 'polypeptide(L)' 'MDWLILVIAGFCEVGWAIGLKYTDGFRRLGPSLATLGLLAVSMVLLATATRSLPIGTAYAVWVG' A
#
# COMPACT_ATOMS: atom_id res chain seq x y z
N MET A 1 0.09 12.37 13.10
CA MET A 1 -0.60 12.79 11.85
C MET A 1 -0.93 11.54 11.05
N ASP A 2 -1.64 10.60 11.69
CA ASP A 2 -1.82 9.22 11.24
C ASP A 2 -2.74 9.15 10.00
N TRP A 3 -3.58 10.17 9.83
CA TRP A 3 -4.33 10.43 8.60
C TRP A 3 -3.43 10.69 7.39
N LEU A 4 -2.34 11.44 7.55
CA LEU A 4 -1.41 11.69 6.45
C LEU A 4 -0.69 10.40 6.03
N ILE A 5 -0.36 9.56 7.03
CA ILE A 5 0.23 8.23 6.81
C ILE A 5 -0.74 7.31 6.09
N LEU A 6 -2.04 7.34 6.41
CA LEU A 6 -3.08 6.58 5.69
C LEU A 6 -3.20 7.01 4.23
N VAL A 7 -3.22 8.31 3.96
CA VAL A 7 -3.30 8.81 2.58
C VAL A 7 -2.06 8.39 1.77
N ILE A 8 -0.87 8.47 2.38
CA ILE A 8 0.36 7.99 1.74
C ILE A 8 0.34 6.47 1.54
N ALA A 9 -0.22 5.71 2.49
CA ALA A 9 -0.40 4.26 2.38
C ALA A 9 -1.34 3.89 1.22
N GLY A 10 -2.47 4.59 1.08
CA GLY A 10 -3.39 4.42 -0.05
C GLY A 10 -2.76 4.79 -1.39
N PHE A 11 -1.92 5.82 -1.45
CA PHE A 11 -1.18 6.15 -2.67
C PHE A 11 -0.15 5.07 -3.03
N CYS A 12 0.51 4.51 -2.01
CA CYS A 12 1.42 3.37 -2.16
C CYS A 12 0.67 2.10 -2.60
N GLU A 13 -0.58 1.93 -2.13
CA GLU A 13 -1.50 0.89 -2.57
C GLU A 13 -1.74 0.92 -4.07
N VAL A 14 -2.14 2.08 -4.58
CA VAL A 14 -2.35 2.28 -6.02
C VAL A 14 -1.06 2.02 -6.80
N GLY A 15 0.10 2.42 -6.26
CA GLY A 15 1.40 2.17 -6.86
C GLY A 15 1.74 0.68 -7.04
N TRP A 16 1.52 -0.16 -6.03
CA TRP A 16 1.77 -1.60 -6.16
C TRP A 16 0.66 -2.31 -6.97
N ALA A 17 -0.60 -1.86 -6.88
CA ALA A 17 -1.68 -2.40 -7.71
C ALA A 17 -1.44 -2.16 -9.21
N ILE A 18 -0.92 -0.99 -9.58
CA ILE A 18 -0.48 -0.68 -10.95
C ILE A 18 0.79 -1.49 -11.29
N GLY A 19 1.74 -1.58 -10.36
CA GLY A 19 2.93 -2.41 -10.49
C GLY A 19 2.60 -3.85 -10.87
N LEU A 20 1.61 -4.44 -10.20
CA LEU A 20 1.13 -5.80 -10.44
C LEU A 20 0.57 -6.01 -11.86
N LYS A 21 -0.10 -4.99 -12.43
CA LYS A 21 -0.53 -4.99 -13.83
C LYS A 21 0.66 -4.98 -14.80
N TYR A 22 1.74 -4.27 -14.45
CA TYR A 22 2.95 -4.19 -15.25
C TYR A 22 3.90 -5.37 -15.09
N THR A 23 3.63 -6.27 -14.14
CA THR A 23 4.48 -7.44 -13.89
C THR A 23 4.35 -8.54 -14.94
N ASP A 24 3.39 -8.46 -15.87
CA ASP A 24 3.18 -9.41 -16.98
C ASP A 24 3.28 -10.88 -16.49
N GLY A 25 2.52 -11.20 -15.43
CA GLY A 25 2.54 -12.52 -14.80
C GLY A 25 3.84 -12.89 -14.09
N PHE A 26 4.49 -11.93 -13.40
CA PHE A 26 5.77 -12.11 -12.68
C PHE A 26 7.01 -12.33 -13.56
N ARG A 27 6.91 -12.13 -14.88
CA ARG A 27 8.02 -12.42 -15.80
C ARG A 27 9.11 -11.35 -15.83
N ARG A 28 8.84 -10.14 -15.32
CA ARG A 28 9.83 -9.06 -15.17
C ARG A 28 10.20 -8.83 -13.70
N LEU A 29 11.42 -9.22 -13.32
CA LEU A 29 11.96 -9.10 -11.96
C LEU A 29 11.96 -7.67 -11.40
N GLY A 30 12.22 -6.66 -12.24
CA GLY A 30 12.24 -5.24 -11.85
C GLY A 30 10.91 -4.76 -11.25
N PRO A 31 9.79 -4.76 -12.00
CA PRO A 31 8.47 -4.39 -11.49
C PRO A 31 7.97 -5.34 -10.38
N SER A 32 8.33 -6.63 -10.38
CA SER A 32 7.97 -7.55 -9.28
C SER A 32 8.54 -7.09 -7.93
N LEU A 33 9.83 -6.74 -7.89
CA LEU A 33 10.50 -6.26 -6.68
C LEU A 33 9.95 -4.91 -6.22
N ALA A 34 9.67 -4.00 -7.15
CA ALA A 34 9.03 -2.72 -6.83
C ALA A 34 7.63 -2.92 -6.23
N THR A 35 6.84 -3.85 -6.79
CA THR A 35 5.50 -4.17 -6.29
C THR A 35 5.54 -4.77 -4.90
N LEU A 36 6.44 -5.72 -4.63
CA LEU A 36 6.66 -6.29 -3.30
C LEU A 36 7.13 -5.25 -2.28
N GLY A 37 8.03 -4.35 -2.69
CA GLY A 37 8.52 -3.26 -1.85
C GLY A 37 7.42 -2.27 -1.47
N LEU A 38 6.63 -1.82 -2.45
CA LEU A 38 5.49 -0.92 -2.19
C LEU A 38 4.40 -1.60 -1.35
N LEU A 39 4.14 -2.89 -1.58
CA LEU A 39 3.19 -3.65 -0.76
C LEU A 39 3.64 -3.73 0.69
N ALA A 40 4.93 -4.05 0.94
CA ALA A 40 5.48 -4.08 2.29
C ALA A 40 5.42 -2.71 2.96
N VAL A 41 5.77 -1.64 2.23
CA VAL A 41 5.68 -0.26 2.73
C VAL A 41 4.24 0.12 3.06
N SER A 42 3.28 -0.15 2.17
CA SER A 42 1.86 0.15 2.38
C SER A 42 1.31 -0.56 3.62
N MET A 43 1.62 -1.85 3.78
CA MET A 43 1.24 -2.64 4.95
C MET A 43 1.83 -2.12 6.26
N VAL A 44 3.10 -1.68 6.26
CA VAL A 44 3.74 -1.11 7.46
C VAL A 44 3.13 0.24 7.83
N LEU A 45 2.82 1.08 6.84
CA LEU A 45 2.14 2.36 7.08
C LEU A 45 0.71 2.15 7.60
N LEU A 46 -0.03 1.19 7.04
CA LEU A 46 -1.35 0.80 7.56
C LEU A 46 -1.26 0.28 9.00
N ALA A 47 -0.30 -0.60 9.29
CA ALA A 47 -0.07 -1.12 10.64
C ALA A 47 0.30 -0.01 11.63
N THR A 48 1.01 1.02 11.18
CA THR A 48 1.31 2.22 11.98
C THR A 48 0.05 3.05 12.22
N ALA A 49 -0.74 3.32 11.18
CA ALA A 49 -1.93 4.14 11.31
C ALA A 49 -3.02 3.48 12.18
N THR A 50 -3.15 2.16 12.11
CA THR A 50 -4.12 1.38 12.91
C THR A 50 -3.75 1.29 14.40
N ARG A 51 -2.54 1.70 14.81
CA ARG A 51 -2.22 1.88 16.24
C ARG A 51 -2.93 3.09 16.85
N SER A 52 -3.19 4.11 16.05
CA SER A 52 -3.81 5.36 16.51
C SER A 52 -5.27 5.49 16.10
N LEU A 53 -5.67 4.87 14.99
CA LEU A 53 -7.02 4.96 14.41
C LEU A 53 -7.76 3.62 14.46
N PRO A 54 -9.09 3.64 14.63
CA PRO A 54 -9.91 2.43 14.50
C PRO A 54 -9.68 1.77 13.15
N ILE A 55 -9.42 0.47 13.15
CA ILE A 55 -9.07 -0.27 11.94
C ILE A 55 -10.15 -0.16 10.85
N GLY A 56 -11.42 -0.05 11.23
CA GLY A 56 -12.52 0.14 10.27
C GLY A 56 -12.43 1.46 9.49
N THR A 57 -12.05 2.56 10.16
CA THR A 57 -11.87 3.87 9.51
C THR A 57 -10.59 3.90 8.69
N ALA A 58 -9.52 3.34 9.23
CA ALA A 58 -8.23 3.22 8.55
C ALA A 58 -8.37 2.42 7.24
N TYR A 59 -9.08 1.29 7.27
CA TYR A 59 -9.27 0.43 6.10
C TYR A 59 -10.21 1.06 5.06
N ALA A 60 -11.27 1.74 5.50
CA ALA A 60 -12.18 2.44 4.60
C ALA A 60 -11.49 3.56 3.80
N VAL A 61 -10.54 4.27 4.42
CA VAL A 61 -9.73 5.33 3.77
C VAL A 61 -8.59 4.75 2.94
N TRP A 62 -8.09 3.56 3.30
CA TRP A 62 -6.98 2.92 2.60
C TRP A 62 -7.41 2.23 1.30
N VAL A 63 -8.58 1.57 1.30
CA VAL A 63 -9.15 0.93 0.10
C VAL A 63 -9.99 1.89 -0.75
N GLY A 64 -10.62 2.89 -0.12
CA GLY A 64 -11.55 3.83 -0.76
C GLY A 64 -10.87 4.96 -1.52
#